data_AF-A0A818KZ77-F1
#
_entry.id   AF-A0A818KZ77-F1
#
_cell.length_a   1.000
_cell.length_b   1.000
_cell.length_c   1.000
_cell.angle_alpha   90.00
_cell.angle_beta   90.00
_cell.angle_gamma   90.00
#
_symmetry.space_group_name_H-M   'P 1'
#
loop_
_entity.id
_entity.type
_entity.pdbx_description
1 polymer ?
#
loop_
_entity_poly.entity_id
_entity_poly.type
_entity_poly.pdbx_seq_one_letter_code
_entity_poly.pdbx_strand_id
1 'polypeptide(L)'
;MTRDVASRLNFPKCSLLHSIFFPALQGAKSKMSASDMTSSIFLTDTAADIKDNINHHAYSGGGQTVEEHRRTGGNCDVDVSYQYLRFFMEDDEKLERLRGGYSSGQLLTGELKQELIDVLQKLILEHQERRKQVTDDQVKQFMTPRPLKFR
;
A
#
# COMPACT_ATOMS: atom_id res chain seq x y z
N MET A 1 25.53 -5.37 11.33
CA MET A 1 25.58 -5.60 12.79
C MET A 1 25.25 -7.05 13.16
N THR A 2 23.99 -7.51 13.16
CA THR A 2 23.63 -8.86 13.67
C THR A 2 24.35 -10.00 12.95
N ARG A 3 24.48 -9.91 11.62
CA ARG A 3 25.24 -10.89 10.81
C ARG A 3 26.73 -10.93 11.13
N ASP A 4 27.32 -9.83 11.60
CA ASP A 4 28.75 -9.71 11.90
C ASP A 4 29.07 -10.36 13.26
N VAL A 5 28.11 -10.33 14.19
CA VAL A 5 28.23 -10.91 15.53
C VAL A 5 27.94 -12.41 15.53
N ALA A 6 27.02 -12.89 14.67
CA ALA A 6 26.55 -14.28 14.67
C ALA A 6 27.68 -15.33 14.65
N SER A 7 28.69 -15.15 13.80
CA SER A 7 29.82 -16.09 13.71
C SER A 7 30.71 -16.10 14.95
N ARG A 8 30.80 -14.99 15.69
CA ARG A 8 31.57 -14.92 16.95
C ARG A 8 30.88 -15.68 18.08
N LEU A 9 29.57 -15.89 17.96
CA LEU A 9 28.74 -16.62 18.91
C LEU A 9 28.43 -18.05 18.43
N ASN A 10 29.10 -18.55 17.38
CA ASN A 10 28.83 -19.84 16.74
C ASN A 10 27.37 -20.04 16.28
N PHE A 11 26.70 -18.95 15.90
CA PHE A 11 25.37 -18.99 15.28
C PHE A 11 25.45 -18.80 13.76
N PRO A 12 24.51 -19.39 12.99
CA PRO A 12 24.40 -19.10 11.57
C PRO A 12 24.03 -17.63 11.34
N LYS A 13 24.53 -17.04 10.25
CA LYS A 13 24.14 -15.68 9.85
C LYS A 13 22.68 -15.70 9.39
N CYS A 14 21.88 -14.72 9.83
CA CYS A 14 20.52 -14.55 9.34
C CYS A 14 20.50 -14.17 7.85
N SER A 15 19.51 -14.68 7.12
CA SER A 15 19.16 -14.24 5.77
C SER A 15 18.20 -13.05 5.85
N LEU A 16 18.18 -12.21 4.81
CA LEU A 16 17.38 -10.99 4.74
C LEU A 16 16.65 -10.91 3.39
N LEU A 17 15.39 -10.48 3.42
CA LEU A 17 14.61 -10.05 2.26
C LEU A 17 14.25 -8.58 2.47
N HIS A 18 14.64 -7.71 1.54
CA HIS A 18 14.37 -6.28 1.62
C HIS A 18 13.21 -5.90 0.70
N SER A 19 12.22 -5.21 1.23
CA SER A 19 11.15 -4.59 0.46
C SER A 19 11.41 -3.11 0.22
N ILE A 20 10.74 -2.55 -0.78
CA ILE A 20 10.67 -1.10 -0.99
C ILE A 20 9.64 -0.47 -0.04
N PHE A 21 9.78 0.84 0.23
CA PHE A 21 8.83 1.56 1.06
C PHE A 21 7.53 1.86 0.32
N PHE A 22 6.41 1.80 1.04
CA PHE A 22 5.17 2.43 0.61
C PHE A 22 5.31 3.96 0.72
N PRO A 23 5.03 4.71 -0.37
CA PRO A 23 5.09 6.17 -0.33
C PRO A 23 3.98 6.73 0.57
N ALA A 24 4.22 7.89 1.18
CA ALA A 24 3.16 8.65 1.85
C ALA A 24 2.15 9.17 0.81
N LEU A 25 0.93 9.49 1.25
CA LEU A 25 -0.10 10.04 0.37
C LEU A 25 0.37 11.33 -0.33
N GLN A 26 1.11 12.20 0.35
CA GLN A 26 1.60 13.47 -0.19
C GLN A 26 2.74 13.31 -1.24
N GLY A 27 3.27 12.10 -1.43
CA GLY A 27 4.29 11.82 -2.45
C GLY A 27 5.44 10.93 -1.99
N ALA A 28 6.27 10.53 -2.96
CA ALA A 28 7.36 9.57 -2.77
C ALA A 28 8.56 10.08 -1.93
N LYS A 29 8.59 11.36 -1.54
CA LYS A 29 9.69 11.95 -0.75
C LYS A 29 9.58 11.63 0.75
N SER A 30 8.41 11.21 1.22
CA SER A 30 8.19 10.81 2.60
C SER A 30 7.62 9.40 2.68
N LYS A 31 7.94 8.72 3.79
CA LYS A 31 7.35 7.43 4.15
C LYS A 31 6.05 7.67 4.90
N MET A 32 5.06 6.80 4.69
CA MET A 32 3.85 6.75 5.50
C MET A 32 4.20 6.69 7.00
N SER A 33 3.57 7.58 7.80
CA SER A 33 3.81 7.66 9.24
C SER A 33 2.50 7.84 10.00
N ALA A 34 2.30 7.00 11.03
CA ALA A 34 1.15 7.12 11.94
C ALA A 34 1.14 8.44 12.74
N SER A 35 2.23 9.21 12.71
CA SER A 35 2.30 10.54 13.34
C SER A 35 1.59 11.64 12.54
N ASP A 36 1.29 11.42 11.26
CA ASP A 36 0.52 12.34 10.41
C ASP A 36 -0.68 11.61 9.81
N MET A 37 -1.86 11.92 10.36
CA MET A 37 -3.13 11.30 10.00
C MET A 37 -3.51 11.53 8.53
N THR A 38 -3.00 12.59 7.90
CA THR A 38 -3.30 12.88 6.48
C THR A 38 -2.35 12.16 5.53
N SER A 39 -1.26 11.57 6.04
CA SER A 39 -0.21 10.94 5.23
C SER A 39 -0.41 9.46 4.95
N SER A 40 -1.40 8.86 5.61
CA SER A 40 -1.55 7.42 5.75
C SER A 40 -3.01 6.99 5.60
N ILE A 41 -3.21 5.79 5.06
CA ILE A 41 -4.50 5.07 5.17
C ILE A 41 -4.35 4.08 6.32
N PHE A 42 -5.19 4.20 7.35
CA PHE A 42 -5.15 3.30 8.50
C PHE A 42 -6.02 2.07 8.28
N LEU A 43 -5.65 0.96 8.90
CA LEU A 43 -6.44 -0.27 8.87
C LEU A 43 -7.78 -0.15 9.63
N THR A 44 -7.98 0.95 10.34
CA THR A 44 -9.22 1.30 11.05
C THR A 44 -10.07 2.31 10.31
N ASP A 45 -9.60 2.85 9.19
CA ASP A 45 -10.35 3.84 8.41
C ASP A 45 -11.65 3.22 7.87
N THR A 46 -12.68 4.05 7.78
CA THR A 46 -13.92 3.65 7.13
C THR A 46 -13.79 3.74 5.61
N ALA A 47 -14.74 3.15 4.88
CA ALA A 47 -14.79 3.27 3.42
C ALA A 47 -14.84 4.74 2.96
N ALA A 48 -15.52 5.61 3.71
CA ALA A 48 -15.58 7.04 3.43
C ALA A 48 -14.23 7.72 3.66
N ASP A 49 -13.58 7.45 4.79
CA ASP A 49 -12.26 8.02 5.11
C ASP A 49 -11.20 7.62 4.07
N ILE A 50 -11.20 6.35 3.64
CA ILE A 50 -10.30 5.85 2.59
C ILE A 50 -10.49 6.65 1.29
N LYS A 51 -11.76 6.82 0.88
CA LYS A 51 -12.12 7.57 -0.33
C LYS A 51 -11.68 9.02 -0.25
N ASP A 52 -11.96 9.69 0.87
CA ASP A 52 -11.65 11.10 1.07
C ASP A 52 -10.12 11.32 1.13
N ASN A 53 -9.40 10.48 1.86
CA ASN A 53 -7.95 10.54 1.95
C ASN A 53 -7.28 10.33 0.58
N ILE A 54 -7.73 9.37 -0.22
CA ILE A 54 -7.18 9.15 -1.56
C ILE A 54 -7.51 10.33 -2.48
N ASN A 55 -8.75 10.81 -2.49
CA ASN A 55 -9.15 11.90 -3.37
C ASN A 55 -8.43 13.21 -3.04
N HIS A 56 -8.32 13.56 -1.76
CA HIS A 56 -7.80 14.85 -1.33
C HIS A 56 -6.30 14.88 -1.04
N HIS A 57 -5.71 13.77 -0.59
CA HIS A 57 -4.32 13.77 -0.10
C HIS A 57 -3.36 12.95 -0.97
N ALA A 58 -3.83 11.99 -1.76
CA ALA A 58 -2.96 11.24 -2.66
C ALA A 58 -2.45 12.13 -3.80
N TYR A 59 -1.13 12.30 -3.86
CA TYR A 59 -0.44 13.06 -4.89
C TYR A 59 -0.67 12.45 -6.28
N SER A 60 -1.04 13.31 -7.22
CA SER A 60 -1.29 12.96 -8.63
C SER A 60 -0.08 13.26 -9.49
N GLY A 61 0.27 12.32 -10.37
CA GLY A 61 1.24 12.53 -11.45
C GLY A 61 0.61 13.03 -12.77
N GLY A 62 -0.70 13.32 -12.78
CA GLY A 62 -1.44 13.78 -13.96
C GLY A 62 -1.40 15.30 -14.18
N GLY A 63 -1.80 15.74 -15.39
CA GLY A 63 -1.99 17.17 -15.70
C GLY A 63 -3.00 17.89 -14.80
N GLN A 64 -2.87 19.21 -14.67
CA GLN A 64 -3.72 20.01 -13.78
C GLN A 64 -5.15 20.17 -14.31
N THR A 65 -5.31 20.13 -15.63
CA THR A 65 -6.63 20.12 -16.29
C THR A 65 -6.83 18.85 -17.09
N VAL A 66 -8.08 18.55 -17.42
CA VAL A 66 -8.43 17.39 -18.24
C VAL A 66 -7.81 17.51 -19.63
N GLU A 67 -7.82 18.69 -20.24
CA GLU A 67 -7.24 18.94 -21.56
C GLU A 67 -5.73 18.71 -21.56
N GLU A 68 -5.03 19.21 -20.53
CA GLU A 68 -3.60 18.97 -20.38
C GLU A 68 -3.32 17.48 -20.20
N HIS A 69 -4.03 16.82 -19.28
CA HIS A 69 -3.88 15.40 -19.02
C HIS A 69 -4.11 14.53 -20.27
N ARG A 70 -5.16 14.85 -21.05
CA ARG A 70 -5.47 14.16 -22.31
C ARG A 70 -4.37 14.35 -23.36
N ARG A 71 -3.64 15.47 -23.32
CA ARG A 71 -2.58 15.80 -24.26
C ARG A 71 -1.23 15.21 -23.86
N THR A 72 -0.89 15.24 -22.57
CA THR A 72 0.46 14.88 -22.08
C THR A 72 0.50 13.54 -21.34
N GLY A 73 -0.65 12.99 -20.96
CA GLY A 73 -0.74 11.83 -20.08
C GLY A 73 -0.36 12.12 -18.63
N GLY A 74 -0.41 11.08 -17.81
CA GLY A 74 0.02 11.06 -16.41
C GLY A 74 1.32 10.28 -16.18
N ASN A 75 2.11 10.73 -15.22
CA ASN A 75 3.36 10.08 -14.84
C ASN A 75 3.15 9.06 -13.69
N CYS A 76 3.12 7.78 -14.06
CA CYS A 76 3.01 6.66 -13.13
C CYS A 76 4.14 6.58 -12.09
N ASP A 77 5.35 7.06 -12.38
CA ASP A 77 6.51 6.92 -11.48
C ASP A 77 6.37 7.79 -10.22
N VAL A 78 5.61 8.88 -10.31
CA VAL A 78 5.38 9.82 -9.21
C VAL A 78 3.97 9.76 -8.65
N ASP A 79 3.01 9.18 -9.39
CA ASP A 79 1.61 9.09 -8.97
C ASP A 79 1.43 8.09 -7.83
N VAL A 80 1.07 8.58 -6.64
CA VAL A 80 0.95 7.73 -5.44
C VAL A 80 -0.14 6.69 -5.60
N SER A 81 -1.21 7.00 -6.34
CA SER A 81 -2.33 6.09 -6.50
C SER A 81 -1.92 4.88 -7.34
N TYR A 82 -1.21 5.14 -8.45
CA TYR A 82 -0.60 4.08 -9.25
C TYR A 82 0.44 3.29 -8.45
N GLN A 83 1.29 3.96 -7.65
CA GLN A 83 2.27 3.27 -6.82
C GLN A 83 1.59 2.28 -5.85
N TYR A 84 0.45 2.64 -5.24
CA TYR A 84 -0.28 1.74 -4.34
C TYR A 84 -0.91 0.57 -5.09
N LEU A 85 -1.47 0.81 -6.28
CA LEU A 85 -2.01 -0.25 -7.12
C LEU A 85 -0.96 -1.33 -7.42
N ARG A 86 0.31 -0.97 -7.64
CA ARG A 86 1.40 -1.94 -7.84
C ARG A 86 1.62 -2.91 -6.66
N PHE A 87 1.19 -2.54 -5.45
CA PHE A 87 1.34 -3.40 -4.28
C PHE A 87 0.09 -4.24 -3.99
N PHE A 88 -1.10 -3.72 -4.31
CA PHE A 88 -2.36 -4.32 -3.87
C PHE A 88 -3.23 -4.87 -5.00
N MET A 89 -2.97 -4.51 -6.25
CA MET A 89 -3.63 -5.11 -7.40
C MET A 89 -2.96 -6.43 -7.76
N GLU A 90 -3.73 -7.51 -7.73
CA GLU A 90 -3.23 -8.86 -8.03
C GLU A 90 -3.31 -9.21 -9.54
N ASP A 91 -4.05 -8.43 -10.32
CA ASP A 91 -4.21 -8.60 -11.77
C ASP A 91 -3.17 -7.77 -12.54
N ASP A 92 -2.07 -8.41 -12.95
CA ASP A 92 -0.97 -7.79 -13.69
C ASP A 92 -1.42 -7.21 -15.04
N GLU A 93 -2.36 -7.85 -15.74
CA GLU A 93 -2.86 -7.36 -17.03
C GLU A 93 -3.72 -6.10 -16.84
N LYS A 94 -4.52 -6.04 -15.78
CA LYS A 94 -5.25 -4.83 -15.42
C LYS A 94 -4.29 -3.71 -15.01
N LEU A 95 -3.25 -4.02 -14.23
CA LEU A 95 -2.27 -3.03 -13.80
C LEU A 95 -1.54 -2.40 -15.00
N GLU A 96 -1.11 -3.20 -15.98
CA GLU A 96 -0.45 -2.68 -17.18
C GLU A 96 -1.42 -1.89 -18.08
N ARG A 97 -2.69 -2.31 -18.17
CA ARG A 97 -3.73 -1.51 -18.86
C ARG A 97 -3.93 -0.15 -18.22
N LEU A 98 -3.99 -0.07 -16.88
CA LEU A 98 -4.10 1.19 -16.16
C LEU A 98 -2.87 2.06 -16.38
N ARG A 99 -1.66 1.46 -16.38
CA ARG A 99 -0.41 2.16 -16.69
C ARG A 99 -0.44 2.78 -18.08
N GLY A 100 -0.74 1.98 -19.12
CA GLY A 100 -0.81 2.46 -20.50
C GLY A 100 -1.91 3.51 -20.70
N GLY A 101 -3.09 3.30 -20.12
CA GLY A 101 -4.20 4.25 -20.16
C GLY A 101 -3.84 5.58 -19.49
N TYR A 102 -3.19 5.54 -18.33
CA TYR A 102 -2.80 6.74 -17.60
C TYR A 102 -1.68 7.50 -18.31
N SER A 103 -0.63 6.81 -18.74
CA SER A 103 0.51 7.42 -19.45
C SER A 103 0.15 7.98 -20.82
N SER A 104 -0.90 7.46 -21.47
CA SER A 104 -1.43 8.02 -22.73
C SER A 104 -2.43 9.16 -22.54
N GLY A 105 -2.92 9.39 -21.31
CA GLY A 105 -3.98 10.35 -21.02
C GLY A 105 -5.38 9.83 -21.33
N GLN A 106 -5.54 8.56 -21.71
CA GLN A 106 -6.84 7.92 -21.90
C GLN A 106 -7.58 7.70 -20.57
N LEU A 107 -6.85 7.39 -19.50
CA LEU A 107 -7.39 7.25 -18.15
C LEU A 107 -7.14 8.55 -17.38
N LEU A 108 -8.16 9.15 -16.79
CA LEU A 108 -8.01 10.34 -15.95
C LEU A 108 -7.56 9.96 -14.53
N THR A 109 -6.92 10.91 -13.84
CA THR A 109 -6.51 10.73 -12.43
C THR A 109 -7.67 10.30 -11.52
N GLY A 110 -8.87 10.85 -11.72
CA GLY A 110 -10.04 10.46 -10.93
C GLY A 110 -10.43 8.99 -11.11
N GLU A 111 -10.32 8.47 -12.33
CA GLU A 111 -10.62 7.07 -12.64
C GLU A 111 -9.56 6.15 -12.04
N LEU A 112 -8.28 6.52 -12.13
CA LEU A 112 -7.17 5.80 -11.48
C LEU A 112 -7.34 5.75 -9.95
N LYS A 113 -7.73 6.87 -9.32
CA LYS A 113 -8.01 6.92 -7.89
C LYS A 113 -9.19 6.04 -7.50
N GLN A 114 -10.25 5.99 -8.31
CA GLN A 114 -11.40 5.13 -8.04
C GLN A 114 -11.01 3.65 -8.03
N GLU A 115 -10.18 3.21 -8.99
CA GLU A 115 -9.65 1.84 -9.02
C GLU A 115 -8.88 1.50 -7.73
N LEU A 116 -8.06 2.44 -7.23
CA LEU A 116 -7.36 2.25 -5.96
C LEU A 116 -8.32 2.19 -4.77
N ILE A 117 -9.31 3.08 -4.72
CA ILE A 117 -10.31 3.13 -3.64
C ILE A 117 -11.00 1.78 -3.52
N ASP A 118 -11.45 1.21 -4.64
CA ASP A 118 -12.16 -0.07 -4.65
C ASP A 118 -11.27 -1.22 -4.12
N VAL A 119 -10.00 -1.26 -4.54
CA VAL A 119 -9.02 -2.24 -4.05
C VAL A 119 -8.78 -2.09 -2.54
N LEU A 120 -8.53 -0.87 -2.07
CA LEU A 120 -8.22 -0.62 -0.66
C LEU A 120 -9.43 -0.82 0.26
N GLN A 121 -10.62 -0.39 -0.16
CA GLN A 121 -11.84 -0.61 0.63
C GLN A 121 -12.11 -2.09 0.83
N LYS A 122 -11.97 -2.92 -0.21
CA LYS A 122 -12.11 -4.37 -0.10
C LYS A 122 -11.05 -4.95 0.85
N LEU A 123 -9.78 -4.61 0.65
CA LEU A 123 -8.67 -5.12 1.45
C LEU A 123 -8.84 -4.81 2.95
N ILE A 124 -9.18 -3.55 3.27
CA ILE A 124 -9.33 -3.08 4.65
C ILE A 124 -10.57 -3.66 5.30
N LEU A 125 -11.70 -3.74 4.58
CA LEU A 125 -12.92 -4.37 5.10
C LEU A 125 -12.66 -5.83 5.48
N GLU A 126 -12.05 -6.60 4.59
CA GLU A 126 -11.71 -7.99 4.88
C GLU A 126 -10.74 -8.14 6.06
N HIS A 127 -9.76 -7.23 6.17
CA HIS A 127 -8.88 -7.18 7.33
C HIS A 127 -9.66 -6.91 8.63
N GLN A 128 -10.56 -5.93 8.63
CA GLN A 128 -11.38 -5.57 9.78
C GLN A 128 -12.29 -6.72 10.20
N GLU A 129 -12.93 -7.42 9.26
CA GLU A 129 -13.75 -8.59 9.54
C GLU A 129 -12.94 -9.74 10.17
N ARG A 130 -11.76 -10.04 9.61
CA ARG A 130 -10.84 -11.03 10.23
C ARG A 130 -10.40 -10.60 11.62
N ARG A 131 -10.10 -9.31 11.80
CA ARG A 131 -9.67 -8.75 13.10
C ARG A 131 -10.77 -8.85 14.16
N LYS A 132 -12.04 -8.67 13.80
CA LYS A 132 -13.18 -8.83 14.73
C LYS A 132 -13.33 -10.26 15.25
N GLN A 133 -12.90 -11.25 14.48
CA GLN A 133 -12.95 -12.66 14.87
C GLN A 133 -11.81 -13.07 15.81
N VAL A 134 -10.81 -12.19 16.01
CA VAL A 134 -9.68 -12.47 16.90
C VAL A 134 -10.14 -12.40 18.35
N THR A 135 -10.07 -13.53 19.06
CA THR A 135 -10.44 -13.62 20.48
C THR A 135 -9.24 -13.44 21.41
N ASP A 136 -9.50 -13.05 22.66
CA ASP A 136 -8.45 -12.95 23.70
C ASP A 136 -7.74 -14.30 23.92
N ASP A 137 -8.47 -15.42 23.82
CA ASP A 137 -7.89 -16.75 23.90
C ASP A 137 -6.96 -17.07 22.72
N GLN A 138 -7.30 -16.63 21.50
CA GLN A 138 -6.41 -16.74 20.36
C GLN A 138 -5.16 -15.90 20.57
N VAL A 139 -5.31 -14.63 20.98
CA VAL A 139 -4.15 -13.76 21.28
C VAL A 139 -3.25 -14.42 22.33
N LYS A 140 -3.83 -14.89 23.43
CA LYS A 140 -3.12 -15.61 24.49
C LYS A 140 -2.41 -16.85 23.94
N GLN A 141 -3.08 -17.64 23.11
CA GLN A 141 -2.49 -18.82 22.49
C GLN A 141 -1.28 -18.43 21.62
N PHE A 142 -1.40 -17.42 20.76
CA PHE A 142 -0.32 -16.95 19.90
C PHE A 142 0.87 -16.40 20.71
N MET A 143 0.62 -15.70 21.81
CA MET A 143 1.63 -15.11 22.68
C MET A 143 2.24 -16.08 23.71
N THR A 144 1.65 -17.27 23.90
CA THR A 144 2.20 -18.29 24.82
C THR A 144 3.34 -19.06 24.16
N PRO A 145 4.56 -19.08 24.75
CA PRO A 145 5.66 -19.92 24.29
C PRO A 145 5.24 -21.39 24.29
N ARG A 146 5.30 -22.03 23.12
CA ARG A 146 4.91 -23.43 22.94
C ARG A 146 5.67 -24.04 21.75
N PRO A 147 5.86 -25.36 21.70
CA PRO A 147 6.36 -26.04 20.52
C PRO A 147 5.46 -25.76 19.31
N LEU A 148 6.05 -25.34 18.20
CA LEU A 148 5.34 -25.17 16.93
C LEU A 148 5.21 -26.52 16.23
N LYS A 149 4.28 -26.62 15.28
CA LYS A 149 4.04 -27.85 14.49
C LYS A 149 5.06 -28.00 13.35
N PHE A 150 6.34 -27.85 13.66
CA PHE A 150 7.45 -28.13 12.77
C PHE A 150 8.26 -29.28 13.37
N ARG A 151 8.61 -30.26 12.54
CA ARG A 151 9.51 -31.37 12.89
C ARG A 151 10.86 -31.12 12.24
#